data_AF-A0A1G1TAC8-F1
#
_entry.id   AF-A0A1G1TAC8-F1
#
_cell.length_a   1.000
_cell.length_b   1.000
_cell.length_c   1.000
_cell.angle_alpha   90.00
_cell.angle_beta   90.00
_cell.angle_gamma   90.00
#
_symmetry.space_group_name_H-M   'P 1'
#
loop_
_entity.id
_entity.type
_entity.pdbx_description
1 polymer ?
#
loop_
_entity_poly.entity_id
_entity_poly.type
_entity_poly.pdbx_seq_one_letter_code
_entity_poly.pdbx_strand_id
1 'polypeptide(L)'
;MRPRELPLVELEVAVAEPTELPFKQYAYQYLYLAALDASQIDQAGQYLREYRDRLALTPSALQANGWLESAFFAAAYEHDLPAARAFWEKAQVTAHTPADTLPRTEAARARLAGDAARTQAQTALGELPKTLDPGSARLYAEWLADTVRWADQPATSNVLLQPAGTAGLCASGSARA
;
A
#
# COMPACT_ATOMS: atom_id res chain seq x y z
N MET A 1 15.84 -5.19 13.68
CA MET A 1 16.27 -4.76 12.34
C MET A 1 15.05 -4.22 11.61
N ARG A 2 15.14 -3.03 11.00
CA ARG A 2 14.12 -2.49 10.09
C ARG A 2 14.40 -2.92 8.64
N PRO A 3 13.42 -2.89 7.72
CA PRO A 3 13.66 -3.26 6.33
C PRO A 3 14.79 -2.48 5.66
N ARG A 4 14.94 -1.16 5.93
CA ARG A 4 16.04 -0.36 5.37
C ARG A 4 17.44 -0.75 5.85
N GLU A 5 17.54 -1.63 6.85
CA GLU A 5 18.79 -2.14 7.41
C GLU A 5 19.18 -3.51 6.84
N LEU A 6 18.40 -4.03 5.88
CA LEU A 6 18.69 -5.29 5.21
C LEU A 6 19.95 -5.18 4.32
N PRO A 7 20.62 -6.32 4.02
CA PRO A 7 21.75 -6.37 3.10
C PRO A 7 21.29 -6.11 1.65
N LEU A 8 21.13 -4.84 1.28
CA LEU A 8 20.51 -4.44 0.01
C LEU A 8 21.32 -4.89 -1.21
N VAL A 9 22.65 -4.84 -1.14
CA VAL A 9 23.53 -5.25 -2.23
C VAL A 9 23.32 -6.73 -2.56
N GLU A 10 23.23 -7.58 -1.54
CA GLU A 10 23.01 -9.01 -1.69
C GLU A 10 21.61 -9.32 -2.23
N LEU A 11 20.60 -8.54 -1.82
CA LEU A 11 19.24 -8.65 -2.37
C LEU A 11 19.18 -8.22 -3.83
N GLU A 12 19.89 -7.15 -4.22
CA GLU A 12 20.01 -6.68 -5.59
C GLU A 12 20.71 -7.71 -6.50
N VAL A 13 21.80 -8.32 -6.01
CA VAL A 13 22.47 -9.43 -6.69
C VAL A 13 21.52 -10.61 -6.85
N ALA A 14 20.77 -10.98 -5.81
CA ALA A 14 19.82 -12.08 -5.87
C ALA A 14 18.69 -11.86 -6.89
N VAL A 15 18.24 -10.61 -7.10
CA VAL A 15 17.24 -10.32 -8.15
C VAL A 15 17.86 -10.19 -9.55
N ALA A 16 19.19 -10.12 -9.68
CA ALA A 16 19.88 -10.20 -10.96
C ALA A 16 20.10 -11.64 -11.45
N GLU A 17 20.02 -12.63 -10.56
CA GLU A 17 20.13 -14.06 -10.89
C GLU A 17 19.02 -14.55 -11.85
N PRO A 18 19.20 -15.67 -12.57
CA PRO A 18 18.19 -16.21 -13.48
C PRO A 18 16.80 -16.40 -12.85
N THR A 19 15.75 -16.16 -13.64
CA THR A 19 14.34 -16.17 -13.21
C THR A 19 13.86 -17.51 -12.66
N GLU A 20 14.55 -18.60 -12.99
CA GLU A 20 14.20 -19.97 -12.60
C GLU A 20 14.36 -20.25 -11.09
N LEU A 21 15.01 -19.36 -10.34
CA LEU A 21 15.20 -19.53 -8.91
C LEU A 21 13.90 -19.22 -8.13
N PRO A 22 13.34 -20.20 -7.38
CA PRO A 22 12.00 -20.10 -6.78
C PRO A 22 11.88 -19.04 -5.68
N PHE A 23 13.00 -18.57 -5.12
CA PHE A 23 13.02 -17.60 -4.03
C PHE A 23 13.23 -16.15 -4.47
N LYS A 24 13.51 -15.91 -5.77
CA LYS A 24 13.79 -14.58 -6.32
C LYS A 24 12.65 -13.58 -6.07
N GLN A 25 11.41 -14.03 -6.12
CA GLN A 25 10.23 -13.22 -5.81
C GLN A 25 10.24 -12.63 -4.39
N TYR A 26 10.76 -13.37 -3.40
CA TYR A 26 10.84 -12.86 -2.03
C TYR A 26 11.93 -11.81 -1.88
N ALA A 27 13.00 -11.85 -2.68
CA ALA A 27 13.99 -10.78 -2.72
C ALA A 27 13.37 -9.44 -3.19
N TYR A 28 12.50 -9.47 -4.20
CA TYR A 28 11.71 -8.28 -4.59
C TYR A 28 10.80 -7.77 -3.47
N GLN A 29 10.17 -8.67 -2.71
CA GLN A 29 9.36 -8.26 -1.55
C GLN A 29 10.22 -7.54 -0.48
N TYR A 30 11.41 -8.06 -0.17
CA TYR A 30 12.31 -7.42 0.79
C TYR A 30 12.85 -6.07 0.29
N LEU A 31 13.21 -5.99 -1.00
CA LEU A 31 13.62 -4.74 -1.63
C LEU A 31 12.50 -3.69 -1.63
N TYR A 32 11.26 -4.10 -1.89
CA TYR A 32 10.07 -3.24 -1.74
C TYR A 32 9.97 -2.66 -0.33
N LEU A 33 10.02 -3.52 0.70
CA LEU A 33 9.90 -3.09 2.09
C LEU A 33 11.06 -2.16 2.50
N ALA A 34 12.28 -2.46 2.05
CA ALA A 34 13.45 -1.64 2.32
C ALA A 34 13.36 -0.26 1.67
N ALA A 35 13.00 -0.19 0.39
CA ALA A 35 12.79 1.07 -0.33
C ALA A 35 11.65 1.88 0.31
N LEU A 36 10.57 1.22 0.71
CA LEU A 36 9.45 1.88 1.38
C LEU A 36 9.86 2.48 2.73
N ASP A 37 10.59 1.73 3.55
CA ASP A 37 11.12 2.18 4.84
C ASP A 37 12.20 3.28 4.72
N ALA A 38 12.83 3.39 3.55
CA ALA A 38 13.73 4.47 3.16
C ALA A 38 13.00 5.66 2.50
N SER A 39 11.66 5.65 2.42
CA SER A 39 10.84 6.66 1.75
C SER A 39 11.14 6.83 0.25
N GLN A 40 11.70 5.80 -0.40
CA GLN A 40 11.98 5.77 -1.83
C GLN A 40 10.76 5.22 -2.59
N ILE A 41 9.68 6.01 -2.63
CA ILE A 41 8.36 5.54 -3.09
C ILE A 41 8.39 5.00 -4.52
N ASP A 42 9.05 5.69 -5.47
CA ASP A 42 9.13 5.23 -6.86
C ASP A 42 9.82 3.86 -6.98
N GLN A 43 10.91 3.68 -6.23
CA GLN A 43 11.68 2.44 -6.21
C GLN A 43 10.90 1.32 -5.53
N ALA A 44 10.21 1.61 -4.43
CA ALA A 44 9.32 0.67 -3.77
C ALA A 44 8.22 0.19 -4.72
N GLY A 45 7.60 1.11 -5.47
CA GLY A 45 6.60 0.78 -6.48
C GLY A 45 7.16 -0.10 -7.59
N GLN A 46 8.40 0.14 -8.05
CA GLN A 46 9.05 -0.72 -9.04
C GLN A 46 9.21 -2.16 -8.52
N TYR A 47 9.79 -2.33 -7.32
CA TYR A 47 9.98 -3.66 -6.74
C TYR A 47 8.66 -4.38 -6.44
N LEU A 48 7.64 -3.65 -5.99
CA LEU A 48 6.32 -4.23 -5.75
C LEU A 48 5.65 -4.70 -7.04
N ARG A 49 5.82 -3.97 -8.16
CA ARG A 49 5.36 -4.43 -9.48
C ARG A 49 6.08 -5.72 -9.89
N GLU A 50 7.40 -5.78 -9.77
CA GLU A 50 8.17 -6.99 -10.08
C GLU A 50 7.75 -8.19 -9.22
N TYR A 51 7.52 -7.98 -7.92
CA TYR A 51 7.00 -9.01 -7.02
C TYR A 51 5.60 -9.47 -7.46
N ARG A 52 4.69 -8.53 -7.71
CA ARG A 52 3.30 -8.79 -8.09
C ARG A 52 3.19 -9.56 -9.42
N ASP A 53 3.98 -9.18 -10.41
CA ASP A 53 3.96 -9.80 -11.74
C ASP A 53 4.43 -11.27 -11.71
N ARG A 54 5.09 -11.68 -10.61
CA ARG A 54 5.53 -13.05 -10.33
C ARG A 54 4.61 -13.81 -9.38
N LEU A 55 3.51 -13.23 -8.88
CA LEU A 55 2.65 -13.89 -7.89
C LEU A 55 2.08 -15.24 -8.36
N ALA A 56 1.93 -15.44 -9.67
CA ALA A 56 1.50 -16.72 -10.22
C ALA A 56 2.49 -17.88 -9.93
N LEU A 57 3.75 -17.56 -9.62
CA LEU A 57 4.80 -18.52 -9.24
C LEU A 57 4.78 -18.84 -7.74
N THR A 58 4.09 -18.05 -6.92
CA THR A 58 3.87 -18.33 -5.50
C THR A 58 2.68 -19.29 -5.30
N PRO A 59 2.72 -20.16 -4.28
CA PRO A 59 1.56 -20.95 -3.87
C PRO A 59 0.34 -20.04 -3.65
N SER A 60 -0.83 -20.46 -4.15
CA SER A 60 -2.08 -19.66 -4.07
C SER A 60 -2.39 -19.19 -2.65
N ALA A 61 -2.09 -20.02 -1.64
CA ALA A 61 -2.26 -19.70 -0.24
C ALA A 61 -1.49 -18.46 0.24
N LEU A 62 -0.41 -18.08 -0.45
CA LEU A 62 0.45 -16.93 -0.12
C LEU A 62 0.22 -15.71 -1.01
N GLN A 63 -0.50 -15.87 -2.13
CA GLN A 63 -0.68 -14.79 -3.12
C GLN A 63 -1.48 -13.60 -2.57
N ALA A 64 -2.37 -13.84 -1.60
CA ALA A 64 -3.18 -12.80 -0.97
C ALA A 64 -2.34 -11.65 -0.43
N ASN A 65 -1.18 -11.96 0.17
CA ASN A 65 -0.30 -10.94 0.72
C ASN A 65 0.20 -9.96 -0.36
N GLY A 66 0.65 -10.47 -1.51
CA GLY A 66 1.13 -9.61 -2.59
C GLY A 66 0.04 -8.74 -3.22
N TRP A 67 -1.18 -9.26 -3.36
CA TRP A 67 -2.33 -8.48 -3.82
C TRP A 67 -2.74 -7.40 -2.82
N LEU A 68 -2.80 -7.72 -1.53
CA LEU A 68 -3.14 -6.74 -0.50
C LEU A 68 -2.04 -5.70 -0.31
N GLU A 69 -0.75 -6.06 -0.40
CA GLU A 69 0.35 -5.07 -0.41
C GLU A 69 0.25 -4.14 -1.62
N SER A 70 -0.10 -4.66 -2.80
CA SER A 70 -0.35 -3.84 -3.98
C SER A 70 -1.53 -2.88 -3.76
N ALA A 71 -2.59 -3.35 -3.12
CA ALA A 71 -3.75 -2.52 -2.79
C ALA A 71 -3.41 -1.44 -1.75
N PHE A 72 -2.67 -1.79 -0.71
CA PHE A 72 -2.18 -0.87 0.30
C PHE A 72 -1.30 0.21 -0.33
N PHE A 73 -0.33 -0.18 -1.15
CA PHE A 73 0.60 0.75 -1.78
C PHE A 73 -0.11 1.74 -2.71
N ALA A 74 -1.01 1.23 -3.56
CA ALA A 74 -1.82 2.05 -4.46
C ALA A 74 -2.64 3.10 -3.69
N ALA A 75 -3.25 2.73 -2.56
CA ALA A 75 -4.03 3.66 -1.75
C ALA A 75 -3.16 4.64 -0.93
N ALA A 76 -2.13 4.13 -0.26
CA ALA A 76 -1.35 4.88 0.72
C ALA A 76 -0.30 5.81 0.10
N TYR A 77 0.23 5.47 -1.06
CA TYR A 77 1.38 6.17 -1.66
C TYR A 77 1.13 6.63 -3.09
N GLU A 78 0.40 5.86 -3.91
CA GLU A 78 0.07 6.29 -5.28
C GLU A 78 -1.23 7.12 -5.36
N HIS A 79 -2.02 7.12 -4.28
CA HIS A 79 -3.32 7.78 -4.20
C HIS A 79 -4.32 7.33 -5.28
N ASP A 80 -4.20 6.08 -5.73
CA ASP A 80 -5.02 5.48 -6.77
C ASP A 80 -6.05 4.51 -6.16
N LEU A 81 -7.25 5.03 -5.87
CA LEU A 81 -8.34 4.25 -5.31
C LEU A 81 -8.88 3.17 -6.27
N PRO A 82 -9.06 3.42 -7.58
CA PRO A 82 -9.38 2.38 -8.56
C PRO A 82 -8.39 1.22 -8.58
N ALA A 83 -7.08 1.48 -8.63
CA ALA A 83 -6.06 0.44 -8.62
C ALA A 83 -6.06 -0.32 -7.29
N ALA A 84 -6.17 0.38 -6.17
CA ALA A 84 -6.27 -0.25 -4.85
C ALA A 84 -7.46 -1.22 -4.77
N ARG A 85 -8.62 -0.84 -5.32
CA ARG A 85 -9.81 -1.71 -5.41
C ARG A 85 -9.55 -2.93 -6.29
N ALA A 86 -8.97 -2.73 -7.48
CA ALA A 86 -8.70 -3.82 -8.41
C ALA A 86 -7.72 -4.86 -7.84
N PHE A 87 -6.72 -4.43 -7.08
CA PHE A 87 -5.81 -5.36 -6.39
C PHE A 87 -6.48 -6.06 -5.21
N TRP A 88 -7.28 -5.32 -4.42
CA TRP A 88 -8.06 -5.90 -3.33
C TRP A 88 -8.98 -7.02 -3.80
N GLU A 89 -9.69 -6.83 -4.90
CA GLU A 89 -10.61 -7.84 -5.47
C GLU A 89 -9.92 -9.13 -5.93
N LYS A 90 -8.61 -9.08 -6.21
CA LYS A 90 -7.81 -10.26 -6.55
C LYS A 90 -7.35 -11.05 -5.32
N ALA A 91 -7.36 -10.45 -4.13
CA ALA A 91 -6.87 -11.09 -2.93
C ALA A 91 -7.85 -12.15 -2.41
N GLN A 92 -7.39 -13.40 -2.31
CA GLN A 92 -8.12 -14.50 -1.68
C GLN A 92 -7.51 -14.77 -0.29
N VAL A 93 -8.04 -14.10 0.73
CA VAL A 93 -7.53 -14.21 2.11
C VAL A 93 -7.54 -15.67 2.58
N THR A 94 -6.42 -16.10 3.16
CA THR A 94 -6.23 -17.44 3.71
C THR A 94 -5.72 -17.37 5.15
N ALA A 95 -5.66 -18.51 5.82
CA ALA A 95 -5.03 -18.63 7.14
C ALA A 95 -3.53 -18.23 7.17
N HIS A 96 -2.88 -18.14 6.00
CA HIS A 96 -1.49 -17.70 5.87
C HIS A 96 -1.34 -16.20 5.59
N THR A 97 -2.46 -15.48 5.41
CA THR A 97 -2.42 -14.02 5.24
C THR A 97 -2.12 -13.38 6.60
N PRO A 98 -1.11 -12.49 6.73
CA PRO A 98 -0.86 -11.81 7.99
C PRO A 98 -2.10 -11.04 8.46
N ALA A 99 -2.40 -11.14 9.75
CA ALA A 99 -3.66 -10.65 10.30
C ALA A 99 -3.79 -9.11 10.25
N ASP A 100 -2.67 -8.38 10.15
CA ASP A 100 -2.68 -6.92 9.98
C ASP A 100 -3.01 -6.49 8.55
N THR A 101 -2.70 -7.31 7.54
CA THR A 101 -2.65 -6.88 6.14
C THR A 101 -4.02 -6.43 5.64
N LEU A 102 -5.08 -7.17 5.98
CA LEU A 102 -6.46 -6.83 5.60
C LEU A 102 -6.90 -5.49 6.23
N PRO A 103 -6.93 -5.33 7.57
CA PRO A 103 -7.33 -4.07 8.18
C PRO A 103 -6.39 -2.90 7.83
N ARG A 104 -5.08 -3.12 7.64
CA ARG A 104 -4.16 -2.07 7.19
C ARG A 104 -4.53 -1.54 5.80
N THR A 105 -4.87 -2.45 4.88
CA THR A 105 -5.26 -2.08 3.52
C THR A 105 -6.62 -1.38 3.50
N GLU A 106 -7.58 -1.80 4.33
CA GLU A 106 -8.86 -1.08 4.49
C GLU A 106 -8.64 0.33 5.05
N ALA A 107 -7.77 0.49 6.04
CA ALA A 107 -7.43 1.80 6.59
C ALA A 107 -6.83 2.73 5.52
N ALA A 108 -5.95 2.22 4.66
CA ALA A 108 -5.38 3.01 3.55
C ALA A 108 -6.44 3.46 2.55
N ARG A 109 -7.34 2.56 2.14
CA ARG A 109 -8.43 2.88 1.21
C ARG A 109 -9.43 3.87 1.82
N ALA A 110 -9.82 3.68 3.07
CA ALA A 110 -10.71 4.59 3.79
C ALA A 110 -10.06 5.98 3.96
N ARG A 111 -8.78 6.03 4.34
CA ARG A 111 -8.03 7.29 4.47
C ARG A 111 -7.98 8.05 3.15
N LEU A 112 -7.70 7.37 2.04
CA LEU A 112 -7.69 7.98 0.71
C LEU A 112 -9.07 8.48 0.28
N ALA A 113 -10.13 7.73 0.60
CA ALA A 113 -11.51 8.12 0.30
C ALA A 113 -12.02 9.29 1.17
N GLY A 114 -11.27 9.70 2.20
CA GLY A 114 -11.74 10.68 3.19
C GLY A 114 -12.76 10.11 4.19
N ASP A 115 -12.84 8.77 4.29
CA ASP A 115 -13.75 8.03 5.15
C ASP A 115 -13.12 7.71 6.53
N ALA A 116 -13.94 7.14 7.42
CA ALA A 116 -13.49 6.69 8.73
C ALA A 116 -12.48 5.52 8.62
N ALA A 117 -11.20 5.81 8.78
CA ALA A 117 -10.11 4.82 8.74
C ALA A 117 -9.64 4.32 10.13
N ARG A 118 -10.10 4.97 11.21
CA ARG A 118 -9.56 4.79 12.57
C ARG A 118 -9.66 3.34 13.06
N THR A 119 -10.85 2.76 12.97
CA THR A 119 -11.13 1.42 13.51
C THR A 119 -10.20 0.39 12.87
N GLN A 120 -10.09 0.40 11.55
CA GLN A 120 -9.23 -0.51 10.80
C GLN A 120 -7.75 -0.27 11.11
N ALA A 121 -7.32 0.99 11.25
CA ALA A 121 -5.94 1.30 11.64
C ALA A 121 -5.60 0.77 13.04
N GLN A 122 -6.51 0.91 14.01
CA GLN A 122 -6.35 0.38 15.37
C GLN A 122 -6.36 -1.15 15.39
N THR A 123 -7.25 -1.80 14.62
CA THR A 123 -7.27 -3.25 14.46
C THR A 123 -5.92 -3.74 13.93
N ALA A 124 -5.41 -3.14 12.84
CA ALA A 124 -4.12 -3.52 12.28
C ALA A 124 -2.96 -3.34 13.28
N LEU A 125 -2.94 -2.23 14.03
CA LEU A 125 -1.94 -2.01 15.08
C LEU A 125 -1.95 -3.11 16.15
N GLY A 126 -3.13 -3.63 16.52
CA GLY A 126 -3.27 -4.72 17.48
C GLY A 126 -2.79 -6.08 16.96
N GLU A 127 -2.75 -6.27 15.65
CA GLU A 127 -2.31 -7.51 15.01
C GLU A 127 -0.79 -7.53 14.72
N LEU A 128 -0.16 -6.37 14.53
CA LEU A 128 1.27 -6.27 14.21
C LEU A 128 2.20 -7.02 15.19
N PRO A 129 2.00 -7.06 16.51
CA PRO A 129 2.87 -7.82 17.41
C PRO A 129 2.86 -9.35 17.18
N LYS A 130 1.90 -9.86 16.42
CA LYS A 130 1.72 -11.30 16.13
C LYS A 130 2.39 -11.73 14.83
N THR A 131 2.91 -10.79 14.04
CA THR A 131 3.54 -11.10 12.75
C THR A 131 4.91 -11.74 12.90
N LEU A 132 5.29 -12.56 11.91
CA LEU A 132 6.60 -13.22 11.85
C LEU A 132 7.71 -12.28 11.38
N ASP A 133 7.36 -11.11 10.83
CA ASP A 133 8.29 -10.08 10.38
C ASP A 133 8.23 -8.83 11.27
N PRO A 134 8.94 -8.82 12.42
CA PRO A 134 8.96 -7.68 13.32
C PRO A 134 9.63 -6.44 12.68
N GLY A 135 10.36 -6.60 11.57
CA GLY A 135 10.97 -5.49 10.83
C GLY A 135 9.90 -4.67 10.12
N SER A 136 9.14 -5.28 9.23
CA SER A 136 8.03 -4.59 8.54
C SER A 136 6.93 -4.14 9.51
N ALA A 137 6.74 -4.84 10.63
CA ALA A 137 5.81 -4.40 11.67
C ALA A 137 6.09 -2.98 12.17
N ARG A 138 7.37 -2.61 12.33
CA ARG A 138 7.76 -1.25 12.78
C ARG A 138 7.45 -0.20 11.73
N LEU A 139 7.72 -0.50 10.46
CA LEU A 139 7.36 0.35 9.32
C LEU A 139 5.85 0.62 9.29
N TYR A 140 5.04 -0.43 9.36
CA TYR A 140 3.59 -0.29 9.28
C TYR A 140 2.97 0.34 10.53
N ALA A 141 3.54 0.12 11.71
CA ALA A 141 3.08 0.75 12.94
C ALA A 141 3.14 2.28 12.85
N GLU A 142 4.19 2.83 12.23
CA GLU A 142 4.32 4.28 12.03
C GLU A 142 3.21 4.81 11.11
N TRP A 143 3.04 4.21 9.93
CA TRP A 143 1.98 4.63 9.00
C TRP A 143 0.57 4.51 9.60
N LEU A 144 0.31 3.44 10.37
CA LEU A 144 -0.99 3.21 11.02
C LEU A 144 -1.23 4.19 12.18
N ALA A 145 -0.22 4.46 13.00
CA ALA A 145 -0.32 5.46 14.06
C ALA A 145 -0.61 6.85 13.50
N ASP A 146 0.00 7.19 12.36
CA ASP A 146 -0.26 8.43 11.64
C ASP A 146 -1.70 8.48 11.10
N THR A 147 -2.22 7.36 10.62
CA THR A 147 -3.61 7.23 10.16
C THR A 147 -4.61 7.41 11.30
N VAL A 148 -4.33 6.88 12.49
CA VAL A 148 -5.15 7.12 13.69
C VAL A 148 -5.17 8.61 14.04
N ARG A 149 -4.00 9.26 14.06
CA ARG A 149 -3.91 10.70 14.33
C ARG A 149 -4.63 11.55 13.29
N TRP A 150 -4.52 11.18 12.00
CA TRP A 150 -5.24 11.83 10.90
C TRP A 150 -6.76 11.75 11.10
N ALA A 151 -7.27 10.58 11.49
CA ALA A 151 -8.71 10.36 11.70
C ALA A 151 -9.27 11.10 12.94
N ASP A 152 -8.39 11.51 13.86
CA ASP A 152 -8.73 12.28 15.07
C ASP A 152 -8.80 13.80 14.83
N GLN A 153 -8.35 14.28 13.67
CA GLN A 153 -8.40 15.70 13.36
C GLN A 153 -9.83 16.14 12.99
N PRO A 154 -10.31 17.27 13.52
CA PRO A 154 -11.61 17.81 13.13
C PRO A 154 -11.63 18.14 11.62
N ALA A 155 -12.72 17.77 10.95
CA ALA A 155 -12.91 17.86 9.49
C ALA A 155 -12.62 19.25 8.88
N THR A 156 -12.57 20.31 9.69
CA THR A 156 -12.21 21.67 9.29
C THR A 156 -10.74 21.86 8.89
N SER A 157 -9.85 20.93 9.21
CA SER A 157 -8.41 21.06 8.87
C SER A 157 -8.02 20.43 7.51
N ASN A 158 -8.92 19.67 6.87
CA ASN A 158 -8.63 18.93 5.63
C ASN A 158 -9.12 19.63 4.34
N VAL A 159 -9.69 20.83 4.43
CA VAL A 159 -10.33 21.51 3.29
C VAL A 159 -9.37 22.40 2.47
N LEU A 160 -8.13 22.64 2.94
CA LEU A 160 -7.24 23.65 2.32
C LEU A 160 -6.41 23.18 1.11
N LEU A 161 -6.68 22.00 0.54
CA LEU A 161 -5.97 21.49 -0.66
C LEU A 161 -6.91 21.09 -1.81
N GLN A 162 -7.97 21.88 -2.05
CA GLN A 162 -8.60 21.90 -3.37
C GLN A 162 -8.26 23.22 -4.07
N PRO A 163 -7.71 23.20 -5.30
CA PRO A 163 -7.64 24.41 -6.10
C PRO A 163 -9.06 24.88 -6.37
N ALA A 164 -9.32 26.16 -6.11
CA ALA A 164 -10.61 26.80 -6.33
C ALA A 164 -11.14 26.44 -7.73
N GLY A 165 -12.21 25.65 -7.76
CA GLY A 165 -12.99 25.44 -8.96
C GLY A 165 -13.46 26.81 -9.45
N THR A 166 -13.04 27.18 -10.66
CA THR A 166 -13.60 28.31 -11.38
C THR A 166 -15.09 28.08 -11.58
N ALA A 167 -15.88 28.78 -10.77
CA ALA A 167 -17.29 28.97 -10.98
C ALA A 167 -17.52 29.65 -12.35
N GLY A 168 -18.60 29.23 -13.00
CA GLY A 168 -18.82 29.40 -14.43
C GLY A 168 -19.22 30.78 -14.91
N LEU A 169 -19.35 30.87 -16.23
CA LEU A 169 -20.36 31.69 -16.86
C LEU A 169 -21.00 30.90 -18.01
N CYS A 170 -22.23 30.45 -17.76
CA CYS A 170 -23.21 30.16 -18.80
C CYS A 170 -23.59 31.49 -19.48
N ALA A 171 -23.53 31.53 -20.80
CA ALA A 171 -24.36 32.43 -21.59
C ALA A 171 -24.83 31.67 -22.84
N SER A 172 -26.07 31.21 -22.76
CA SER A 172 -26.90 30.78 -23.88
C SER A 172 -27.20 31.93 -24.83
N GLY A 173 -27.14 31.71 -26.14
CA GLY A 173 -27.60 32.65 -27.15
C GLY A 173 -27.75 31.99 -28.53
N SER A 174 -28.92 31.40 -28.76
CA SER A 174 -29.40 30.96 -30.08
C SER A 174 -29.93 32.17 -30.87
N ALA A 175 -29.54 32.34 -32.14
CA ALA A 175 -30.44 32.71 -33.25
C ALA A 175 -29.70 32.91 -34.60
N ARG A 176 -30.15 32.13 -35.59
CA ARG A 176 -30.29 32.39 -37.04
C ARG A 176 -29.58 33.59 -37.71
N ALA A 177 -28.88 33.30 -38.80
CA ALA A 177 -29.23 33.76 -40.15
C ALA A 177 -28.79 32.71 -41.18
#